data_AF-A0A7Y5MTC0-F1
#
_entry.id   AF-A0A7Y5MTC0-F1
#
_cell.length_a   1.000
_cell.length_b   1.000
_cell.length_c   1.000
_cell.angle_alpha   90.00
_cell.angle_beta   90.00
_cell.angle_gamma   90.00
#
_symmetry.space_group_name_H-M   'P 1'
#
loop_
_entity.id
_entity.type
_entity.pdbx_description
1 polymer ?
#
loop_
_entity_poly.entity_id
_entity_poly.type
_entity_poly.pdbx_seq_one_letter_code
_entity_poly.pdbx_strand_id
1 'polypeptide(L)'
;MEILEIVIGLIFIYLLLSLLTTTVQELVASLISLRGKMLLKAILKLLEVENLAGESEAERKAMIEKYKTKILNSKVYKKYSSKFLWIEQLPSYLSAEQVTGLIEDLLAEEARSVPADSVQERGLDAPAPKSSSMLDA
;
A
#
# COMPACT_ATOMS: atom_id res chain seq x y z
N MET A 1 -10.63 -46.25 -34.15
CA MET A 1 -10.21 -44.86 -34.35
C MET A 1 -11.22 -43.89 -33.76
N GLU A 2 -12.53 -44.13 -33.90
CA GLU A 2 -13.61 -43.25 -33.40
C GLU A 2 -13.48 -42.82 -31.93
N ILE A 3 -13.17 -43.73 -31.00
CA ILE A 3 -13.06 -43.38 -29.57
C ILE A 3 -11.93 -42.37 -29.33
N LEU A 4 -10.79 -42.52 -30.01
CA LEU A 4 -9.65 -41.62 -29.84
C LEU A 4 -9.98 -40.22 -30.35
N GLU A 5 -10.68 -40.13 -31.49
CA GLU A 5 -11.13 -38.86 -32.07
C GLU A 5 -12.12 -38.15 -31.15
N ILE A 6 -13.08 -38.90 -30.57
CA ILE A 6 -14.03 -38.35 -29.59
C ILE A 6 -13.28 -37.82 -28.36
N VAL A 7 -12.34 -38.60 -27.81
CA VAL A 7 -11.57 -38.20 -26.62
C VAL A 7 -10.73 -36.95 -26.90
N ILE A 8 -10.05 -36.88 -28.05
CA ILE A 8 -9.28 -35.69 -28.44
C ILE A 8 -10.20 -34.48 -28.61
N GLY A 9 -11.38 -34.64 -29.22
CA GLY A 9 -12.37 -33.58 -29.35
C GLY A 9 -12.84 -33.04 -28.00
N LEU A 10 -13.10 -33.93 -27.04
CA LEU A 10 -13.50 -33.56 -25.68
C LEU A 10 -12.37 -32.82 -24.95
N ILE A 11 -11.13 -33.28 -25.05
CA ILE A 11 -9.97 -32.60 -24.47
C ILE A 11 -9.83 -31.20 -25.07
N PHE A 12 -9.95 -31.07 -26.39
CA PHE A 12 -9.83 -29.79 -27.07
C PHE A 12 -10.91 -28.80 -26.62
N ILE A 13 -12.17 -29.23 -26.57
CA ILE A 13 -13.28 -28.39 -26.06
C ILE A 13 -13.04 -28.01 -24.61
N TYR A 14 -12.60 -28.95 -23.77
CA TYR A 14 -12.29 -28.68 -22.36
C TYR A 14 -11.18 -27.63 -22.22
N LEU A 15 -10.12 -27.71 -23.02
CA LEU A 15 -9.03 -26.74 -23.01
C LEU A 15 -9.49 -25.36 -23.50
N LEU A 16 -10.32 -25.31 -24.55
CA LEU A 16 -10.90 -24.05 -25.03
C LEU A 16 -11.80 -23.39 -23.97
N LEU A 17 -12.67 -24.18 -23.32
CA LEU A 17 -13.51 -23.69 -22.24
C LEU A 17 -12.66 -23.22 -21.04
N SER A 18 -11.61 -23.95 -20.68
CA SER A 18 -10.70 -23.56 -19.60
C SER A 18 -9.98 -22.23 -19.89
N LEU A 19 -9.51 -22.05 -21.13
CA LEU A 19 -8.90 -20.79 -21.56
C LEU A 19 -9.92 -19.65 -21.57
N LEU A 20 -11.15 -19.91 -22.03
CA LEU A 20 -12.22 -18.93 -22.01
C LEU A 20 -12.55 -18.51 -20.58
N THR A 21 -12.72 -19.47 -19.66
CA THR A 21 -13.00 -19.20 -18.25
C THR A 21 -11.90 -18.35 -17.60
N THR A 22 -10.63 -18.70 -17.81
CA THR A 22 -9.51 -17.93 -17.27
C THR A 22 -9.43 -16.53 -17.86
N THR A 23 -9.71 -16.37 -19.16
CA THR A 23 -9.78 -15.06 -19.83
C THR A 23 -10.90 -14.19 -19.28
N VAL A 24 -12.09 -14.77 -19.06
CA VAL A 24 -13.23 -14.06 -18.45
C VAL A 24 -12.90 -13.66 -17.01
N GLN A 25 -12.30 -14.57 -16.22
CA GLN A 25 -11.88 -14.27 -14.86
C GLN A 25 -10.87 -13.12 -14.82
N GLU A 26 -9.88 -13.14 -15.71
CA GLU A 26 -8.87 -12.09 -15.83
C GLU A 26 -9.50 -10.75 -16.22
N LEU A 27 -10.43 -10.76 -17.17
CA LEU A 27 -11.17 -9.57 -17.57
C LEU A 27 -11.94 -8.98 -16.40
N VAL A 28 -12.71 -9.79 -15.66
CA VAL A 28 -13.45 -9.34 -14.48
C VAL A 28 -12.50 -8.80 -13.40
N ALA A 29 -11.40 -9.50 -13.12
CA ALA A 29 -10.39 -9.09 -12.15
C ALA A 29 -9.74 -7.74 -12.51
N SER A 30 -9.49 -7.52 -13.81
CA SER A 30 -8.97 -6.25 -14.35
C SER A 30 -9.98 -5.11 -14.18
N LEU A 31 -11.26 -5.34 -14.50
CA LEU A 31 -12.31 -4.33 -14.34
C LEU A 31 -12.48 -3.89 -12.88
N ILE A 32 -12.38 -4.81 -11.92
CA ILE A 32 -12.50 -4.48 -10.48
C ILE A 32 -11.15 -4.17 -9.81
N SER A 33 -10.06 -4.09 -10.59
CA SER A 33 -8.69 -3.81 -10.15
C SER A 33 -8.21 -4.71 -9.00
N LEU A 34 -8.51 -6.01 -9.06
CA LEU A 34 -8.25 -6.92 -7.93
C LEU A 34 -6.76 -7.01 -7.60
N ARG A 35 -5.89 -7.03 -8.61
CA ARG A 35 -4.42 -7.00 -8.45
C ARG A 35 -3.93 -5.69 -7.85
N GLY A 36 -4.42 -4.55 -8.33
CA GLY A 36 -4.05 -3.25 -7.77
C GLY A 36 -4.50 -3.08 -6.32
N LYS A 37 -5.63 -3.65 -5.92
CA LYS A 37 -6.05 -3.72 -4.52
C LYS A 37 -5.12 -4.57 -3.66
N MET A 38 -4.65 -5.71 -4.19
CA MET A 38 -3.64 -6.52 -3.49
C MET A 38 -2.31 -5.77 -3.33
N LEU A 39 -1.87 -5.04 -4.36
CA LEU A 39 -0.68 -4.21 -4.28
C LEU A 39 -0.82 -3.11 -3.23
N LEU A 40 -1.93 -2.38 -3.23
CA LEU A 40 -2.22 -1.36 -2.22
C LEU A 40 -2.21 -1.94 -0.80
N LYS A 41 -2.80 -3.13 -0.62
CA LYS A 41 -2.76 -3.85 0.66
C LYS A 41 -1.32 -4.24 1.05
N ALA A 42 -0.52 -4.68 0.10
CA ALA A 42 0.89 -5.01 0.34
C ALA A 42 1.70 -3.78 0.75
N ILE A 43 1.48 -2.62 0.11
CA ILE A 43 2.11 -1.36 0.49
C ILE A 43 1.71 -0.95 1.90
N LEU A 44 0.42 -1.01 2.24
CA LEU A 44 -0.05 -0.70 3.60
C LEU A 44 0.57 -1.61 4.66
N LYS A 45 0.75 -2.90 4.33
CA LYS A 45 1.42 -3.86 5.20
C LYS A 45 2.93 -3.57 5.32
N LEU A 46 3.58 -3.17 4.23
CA LEU A 46 5.00 -2.79 4.22
C LEU A 46 5.26 -1.54 5.08
N LEU A 47 4.34 -0.58 5.09
CA LEU A 47 4.39 0.61 5.93
C LEU A 47 3.99 0.35 7.39
N GLU A 48 3.69 -0.91 7.74
CA GLU A 48 3.26 -1.32 9.08
C GLU A 48 2.12 -0.47 9.67
N VAL A 49 1.22 0.02 8.81
CA VAL A 49 0.15 0.96 9.23
C VAL A 49 -0.75 0.37 10.32
N GLU A 50 -0.90 -0.95 10.33
CA GLU A 50 -1.65 -1.69 11.35
C GLU A 50 -1.01 -1.61 12.75
N ASN A 51 0.32 -1.49 12.83
CA ASN A 51 1.08 -1.35 14.07
C ASN A 51 1.09 0.11 14.57
N LEU A 52 0.86 1.07 13.69
CA LEU A 52 0.79 2.50 14.03
C LEU A 52 -0.57 2.89 14.65
N ALA A 53 -1.56 2.00 14.57
CA ALA A 53 -2.87 2.22 15.13
C ALA A 53 -2.94 1.83 16.62
N GLY A 54 -3.77 2.53 17.38
CA GLY A 54 -4.05 2.18 18.78
C GLY A 54 -4.73 0.81 18.92
N GLU A 55 -4.95 0.41 20.18
CA GLU A 55 -5.49 -0.91 20.51
C GLU A 55 -6.92 -1.13 19.96
N SER A 56 -7.65 -0.04 19.69
CA SER A 56 -9.03 -0.09 19.19
C SER A 56 -9.10 -0.42 17.70
N GLU A 57 -9.96 -1.39 17.36
CA GLU A 57 -10.27 -1.76 15.96
C GLU A 57 -10.80 -0.59 15.12
N ALA A 58 -11.49 0.37 15.75
CA ALA A 58 -11.99 1.56 15.07
C ALA A 58 -10.85 2.50 14.67
N GLU A 59 -9.87 2.69 15.55
CA GLU A 59 -8.68 3.52 15.31
C GLU A 59 -7.80 2.89 14.22
N ARG A 60 -7.67 1.55 14.23
CA ARG A 60 -6.97 0.80 13.18
C ARG A 60 -7.55 1.02 11.81
N LYS A 61 -8.87 0.89 11.67
CA LYS A 61 -9.56 1.13 10.40
C LYS A 61 -9.43 2.58 9.94
N ALA A 62 -9.55 3.54 10.87
CA ALA A 62 -9.37 4.96 10.55
C ALA A 62 -7.96 5.26 10.06
N MET A 63 -6.93 4.69 10.70
CA MET A 63 -5.53 4.86 10.31
C MET A 63 -5.26 4.26 8.92
N ILE A 64 -5.74 3.04 8.67
CA ILE A 64 -5.59 2.39 7.36
C ILE A 64 -6.24 3.24 6.26
N GLU A 65 -7.45 3.74 6.47
CA GLU A 65 -8.12 4.59 5.47
C GLU A 65 -7.40 5.95 5.26
N LYS A 66 -6.80 6.52 6.32
CA LYS A 66 -5.95 7.72 6.21
C LYS A 66 -4.74 7.47 5.31
N TYR A 67 -3.98 6.39 5.53
CA TYR A 67 -2.81 6.09 4.68
C TYR A 67 -3.21 5.66 3.28
N LYS A 68 -4.31 4.91 3.14
CA LYS A 68 -4.85 4.53 1.84
C LYS A 68 -5.20 5.74 0.99
N THR A 69 -5.91 6.73 1.56
CA THR A 69 -6.25 7.96 0.84
C THR A 69 -5.00 8.79 0.48
N LYS A 70 -3.99 8.85 1.36
CA LYS A 70 -2.69 9.46 1.05
C LYS A 70 -1.99 8.77 -0.13
N ILE A 71 -1.86 7.45 -0.09
CA ILE A 71 -1.23 6.65 -1.15
C ILE A 71 -1.96 6.86 -2.49
N LEU A 72 -3.29 6.75 -2.49
CA LEU A 72 -4.12 6.96 -3.69
C LEU A 72 -3.98 8.37 -4.26
N ASN A 73 -3.66 9.37 -3.42
CA ASN A 73 -3.50 10.75 -3.86
C ASN A 73 -2.08 11.14 -4.27
N SER A 74 -1.08 10.31 -3.97
CA SER A 74 0.30 10.53 -4.35
C SER A 74 0.47 10.65 -5.87
N LYS A 75 1.48 11.42 -6.29
CA LYS A 75 1.73 11.66 -7.72
C LYS A 75 2.13 10.37 -8.42
N VAL A 76 3.00 9.59 -7.78
CA VAL A 76 3.47 8.31 -8.32
C VAL A 76 2.30 7.34 -8.52
N TYR A 77 1.45 7.15 -7.52
CA TYR A 77 0.36 6.18 -7.61
C TYR A 77 -0.67 6.57 -8.68
N LYS A 78 -1.02 7.86 -8.78
CA LYS A 78 -1.91 8.38 -9.84
C LYS A 78 -1.30 8.26 -11.23
N LYS A 79 0.01 8.50 -11.38
CA LYS A 79 0.71 8.39 -12.67
C LYS A 79 0.63 6.98 -13.26
N TYR A 80 0.61 5.96 -12.41
CA TYR A 80 0.52 4.55 -12.82
C TYR A 80 -0.90 3.97 -12.73
N SER A 81 -1.88 4.77 -12.28
CA SER A 81 -3.30 4.46 -12.42
C SER A 81 -3.71 4.68 -13.88
N SER A 82 -4.36 3.69 -14.48
CA SER A 82 -4.87 3.79 -15.86
C SER A 82 -6.38 3.91 -15.86
N LYS A 83 -6.94 4.58 -16.86
CA LYS A 83 -8.38 4.67 -17.01
C LYS A 83 -8.83 3.80 -18.18
N PHE A 84 -9.57 2.73 -17.88
CA PHE A 84 -10.20 1.90 -18.90
C PHE A 84 -11.67 2.30 -19.00
N LEU A 85 -12.04 2.97 -20.11
CA LEU A 85 -13.35 3.63 -20.27
C LEU A 85 -13.63 4.62 -19.12
N TRP A 86 -14.72 4.42 -18.37
CA TRP A 86 -15.08 5.22 -17.20
C TRP A 86 -14.55 4.61 -15.89
N ILE A 87 -13.88 3.46 -15.95
CA ILE A 87 -13.39 2.73 -14.78
C ILE A 87 -11.94 3.12 -14.52
N GLU A 88 -11.69 3.66 -13.33
CA GLU A 88 -10.33 3.91 -12.86
C GLU A 88 -9.70 2.59 -12.39
N GLN A 89 -8.59 2.22 -13.02
CA GLN A 89 -7.86 1.00 -12.72
C GLN A 89 -6.63 1.30 -11.89
N LEU A 90 -6.58 0.71 -10.69
CA LEU A 90 -5.43 0.81 -9.81
C LEU A 90 -4.22 0.12 -10.45
N PRO A 91 -2.99 0.64 -10.23
CA PRO A 91 -1.78 0.02 -10.75
C PRO A 91 -1.67 -1.43 -10.28
N SER A 92 -1.53 -2.38 -11.20
CA SER A 92 -1.43 -3.81 -10.86
C SER A 92 -0.05 -4.21 -10.33
N TYR A 93 0.99 -3.48 -10.75
CA TYR A 93 2.37 -3.68 -10.33
C TYR A 93 3.06 -2.33 -10.22
N LEU A 94 3.97 -2.20 -9.26
CA LEU A 94 4.91 -1.10 -9.18
C LEU A 94 6.32 -1.69 -9.05
N SER A 95 7.29 -1.11 -9.74
CA SER A 95 8.71 -1.48 -9.58
C SER A 95 9.25 -0.98 -8.25
N ALA A 96 10.41 -1.48 -7.84
CA ALA A 96 11.04 -1.05 -6.58
C ALA A 96 11.29 0.47 -6.55
N GLU A 97 11.73 1.04 -7.67
CA GLU A 97 12.00 2.47 -7.82
C GLU A 97 10.72 3.30 -7.67
N GLN A 98 9.60 2.79 -8.19
CA GLN A 98 8.29 3.45 -8.08
C GLN A 98 7.77 3.38 -6.65
N VAL A 99 7.96 2.26 -5.95
CA VAL A 99 7.60 2.14 -4.54
C VAL A 99 8.46 3.07 -3.67
N THR A 100 9.76 3.15 -3.92
CA THR A 100 10.65 4.10 -3.22
C THR A 100 10.20 5.55 -3.46
N GLY A 101 9.94 5.92 -4.72
CA GLY A 101 9.44 7.26 -5.03
C GLY A 101 8.08 7.56 -4.39
N LEU A 102 7.21 6.56 -4.25
CA LEU A 102 5.96 6.70 -3.49
C LEU A 102 6.23 6.98 -2.01
N ILE A 103 7.17 6.26 -1.39
CA ILE A 103 7.53 6.45 0.02
C ILE A 103 8.17 7.83 0.23
N GLU A 104 9.04 8.28 -0.69
CA GLU A 104 9.61 9.63 -0.68
C GLU A 104 8.52 10.71 -0.78
N ASP A 105 7.57 10.54 -1.69
CA ASP A 105 6.41 11.44 -1.83
C ASP A 105 5.60 11.52 -0.53
N LEU A 106 5.32 10.36 0.08
CA LEU A 106 4.58 10.28 1.35
C LEU A 106 5.35 10.95 2.50
N LEU A 107 6.66 10.76 2.57
CA LEU A 107 7.51 11.35 3.59
C LEU A 107 7.59 12.87 3.44
N ALA A 108 7.74 13.35 2.20
CA ALA A 108 7.76 14.77 1.89
C ALA A 108 6.40 15.44 2.17
N GLU A 109 5.30 14.72 2.01
CA GLU A 109 3.96 15.20 2.35
C GLU A 109 3.72 15.21 3.86
N GLU A 110 4.21 14.20 4.60
CA GLU A 110 4.18 14.19 6.07
C GLU A 110 4.96 15.38 6.64
N ALA A 111 6.18 15.63 6.15
CA ALA A 111 7.03 16.74 6.58
C ALA A 111 6.37 18.12 6.33
N ARG A 112 5.53 18.26 5.30
CA ARG A 112 4.77 19.49 5.02
C ARG A 112 3.53 19.64 5.88
N SER A 113 2.99 18.54 6.41
CA SER A 113 1.79 18.53 7.26
C SER A 113 2.07 18.79 8.74
N VAL A 114 3.34 18.68 9.16
CA VAL A 114 3.78 19.06 10.52
C VAL A 114 4.00 20.58 10.56
N PRO A 115 3.19 21.35 11.33
CA PRO A 115 3.45 22.77 11.52
C PRO A 115 4.80 22.96 12.23
N ALA A 116 5.56 23.96 11.77
CA ALA A 116 6.90 24.31 12.23
C ALA A 116 6.99 24.62 13.75
N ASP A 117 5.86 24.75 14.45
CA ASP A 117 5.78 25.06 15.88
C ASP A 117 6.02 23.86 16.82
N SER A 118 6.18 22.64 16.32
CA SER A 118 6.37 21.45 17.18
C SER A 118 7.83 21.04 17.42
N VAL A 119 8.81 21.85 16.96
CA VAL A 119 10.25 21.53 17.07
C VAL A 119 10.98 22.33 18.18
N GLN A 120 10.31 23.26 18.86
CA GLN A 120 10.73 23.82 20.17
C GLN A 120 9.89 23.08 21.22
N GLU A 121 10.36 22.20 22.11
CA GLU A 121 11.44 22.34 23.08
C GLU A 121 11.98 20.94 23.42
N ARG A 122 13.15 20.58 22.89
CA ARG A 122 13.97 19.49 23.46
C ARG A 122 15.44 19.91 23.63
N GLY A 123 15.65 21.23 23.73
CA GLY A 123 16.92 21.86 24.06
C GLY A 123 17.06 22.01 25.56
N LEU A 124 17.68 21.01 26.19
CA LEU A 124 18.73 21.18 27.19
C LEU A 124 18.54 22.19 28.35
N ASP A 125 17.34 22.34 28.92
CA ASP A 125 17.16 22.85 30.29
C ASP A 125 17.30 21.72 31.33
N ALA A 126 18.46 21.04 31.32
CA ALA A 126 18.83 20.17 32.42
C ALA A 126 19.50 21.02 33.51
N PRO A 127 18.92 21.18 34.71
CA PRO A 127 19.62 21.83 35.80
C PRO A 127 20.86 21.01 36.16
N ALA A 128 22.03 21.66 36.17
CA ALA A 128 23.30 21.05 36.55
C ALA A 128 23.20 20.38 37.93
N PRO A 129 23.77 19.18 38.13
CA PRO A 129 23.78 18.55 39.45
C PRO A 129 24.65 19.40 40.39
N LYS A 130 24.05 19.90 41.47
CA LYS A 130 24.78 20.57 42.55
C LYS A 130 25.81 19.61 43.13
N SER A 131 27.10 19.90 42.96
CA SER A 131 28.18 19.22 43.67
C SER A 131 28.08 19.58 45.15
N SER A 132 27.62 18.65 45.97
CA SER A 132 27.73 18.74 47.42
C SER A 132 29.20 18.63 47.81
N SER A 133 29.79 19.72 48.29
CA SER A 133 31.08 19.69 48.97
C SER A 133 30.85 19.13 50.38
N MET A 134 31.19 17.86 50.58
CA MET A 134 31.51 17.32 51.90
C MET A 134 33.01 17.14 51.96
N LEU A 135 33.68 18.08 52.61
CA LEU A 135 35.00 17.93 53.26
C LEU A 135 35.29 19.28 53.94
N ASP A 136 34.79 19.43 55.16
CA ASP A 136 35.39 20.26 56.19
C ASP A 136 34.88 19.74 57.55
N ALA A 137 35.84 19.52 58.46
CA ALA A 137 35.79 19.01 59.83
C ALA A 137 35.87 17.48 60.02
#